data_AF-U9TR60-F1
#
_entry.id   AF-U9TR60-F1
#
_cell.length_a   1.000
_cell.length_b   1.000
_cell.length_c   1.000
_cell.angle_alpha   90.00
_cell.angle_beta   90.00
_cell.angle_gamma   90.00
#
_symmetry.space_group_name_H-M   'P 1'
#
loop_
_entity.id
_entity.type
_entity.pdbx_description
1 polymer ?
#
loop_
_entity_poly.entity_id
_entity_poly.type
_entity_poly.pdbx_seq_one_letter_code
_entity_poly.pdbx_strand_id
1 'polypeptide(L)'
;MEPIYSIPPEKGVRFSKVYWPTHRINAKLEDLTLYHDYEIVADDYIKYYPSNNVEGAVGASCFVPLGDPNHNSPVSKEAPCYYLSQGTYLPSKLALVYTHEMKLRFPKKNKKGWHFIIVATEQMTKDEYIRAVKDLDWQVCNIKAAVYPDPLVRAKEDLEGVKDFRIIELYWLMFNLCINGMNYTDHFYANDIHTWIALDHPSFEEFLQHKARACFVFSILARMDISSVTLETYKFDILNELEDTFGWDVEKFLTDYKDQKAKLTSLYRIDSGVSEIEKSR
;
A
#
# COMPACT_ATOMS: atom_id res chain seq x y z
N MET A 1 0.57 -26.34 20.44
CA MET A 1 0.44 -25.65 19.14
C MET A 1 0.67 -24.18 19.40
N GLU A 2 1.68 -23.59 18.76
CA GLU A 2 1.79 -22.14 18.81
C GLU A 2 0.57 -21.50 18.11
N PRO A 3 0.14 -20.30 18.54
CA PRO A 3 -0.94 -19.59 17.87
C PRO A 3 -0.60 -19.39 16.38
N ILE A 4 -1.59 -19.48 15.49
CA ILE A 4 -1.47 -19.27 14.03
C ILE A 4 -0.85 -17.90 13.65
N TYR A 5 -0.67 -17.00 14.63
CA TYR A 5 -0.15 -15.64 14.51
C TYR A 5 1.17 -15.39 15.28
N SER A 6 1.86 -16.42 15.78
CA SER A 6 3.10 -16.23 16.59
C SER A 6 4.36 -16.00 15.77
N ILE A 7 4.45 -16.60 14.58
CA ILE A 7 5.64 -16.58 13.73
C ILE A 7 5.26 -16.05 12.35
N PRO A 8 5.97 -15.02 11.82
CA PRO A 8 5.73 -14.53 10.48
C PRO A 8 6.02 -15.62 9.43
N PRO A 9 5.31 -15.61 8.29
CA PRO A 9 5.65 -16.47 7.17
C PRO A 9 7.08 -16.21 6.67
N GLU A 10 7.63 -17.16 5.92
CA GLU A 10 8.90 -16.95 5.23
C GLU A 10 8.74 -15.89 4.13
N LYS A 11 9.68 -14.93 4.06
CA LYS A 11 9.65 -13.85 3.07
C LYS A 11 9.81 -14.41 1.65
N GLY A 12 9.09 -13.82 0.70
CA GLY A 12 9.22 -14.18 -0.71
C GLY A 12 8.57 -15.52 -1.10
N VAL A 13 8.11 -16.33 -0.15
CA VAL A 13 7.43 -17.60 -0.44
C VAL A 13 6.01 -17.37 -0.93
N ARG A 14 5.65 -18.05 -2.02
CA ARG A 14 4.30 -18.02 -2.60
C ARG A 14 3.33 -18.95 -1.88
N PHE A 15 2.12 -18.44 -1.64
CA PHE A 15 0.99 -19.19 -1.13
C PHE A 15 -0.17 -19.10 -2.13
N SER A 16 -0.64 -20.25 -2.62
CA SER A 16 -1.86 -20.37 -3.44
C SER A 16 -3.15 -20.40 -2.62
N LYS A 17 -3.01 -20.49 -1.29
CA LYS A 17 -4.11 -20.54 -0.33
C LYS A 17 -3.90 -19.49 0.74
N VAL A 18 -4.97 -18.83 1.13
CA VAL A 18 -5.00 -17.86 2.22
C VAL A 18 -4.99 -18.62 3.55
N TYR A 19 -3.84 -18.61 4.24
CA TYR A 19 -3.69 -19.22 5.56
C TYR A 19 -4.11 -18.29 6.70
N TRP A 20 -4.05 -16.99 6.46
CA TRP A 20 -4.39 -15.95 7.42
C TRP A 20 -5.42 -15.00 6.80
N PRO A 21 -6.48 -14.59 7.53
CA PRO A 21 -7.44 -13.60 7.04
C PRO A 21 -6.72 -12.34 6.54
N THR A 22 -6.70 -12.16 5.22
CA THR A 22 -5.84 -11.20 4.53
C THR A 22 -6.69 -10.04 4.05
N HIS A 23 -6.36 -8.85 4.51
CA HIS A 23 -7.17 -7.64 4.34
C HIS A 23 -6.58 -6.72 3.28
N ARG A 24 -7.44 -5.99 2.59
CA ARG A 24 -7.06 -4.90 1.70
C ARG A 24 -8.08 -3.77 1.81
N ILE A 25 -7.60 -2.56 2.00
CA ILE A 25 -8.43 -1.35 2.00
C ILE A 25 -8.91 -1.11 0.57
N ASN A 26 -10.20 -0.82 0.38
CA ASN A 26 -10.81 -0.51 -0.91
C ASN A 26 -10.55 -1.54 -2.02
N ALA A 27 -10.39 -2.83 -1.70
CA ALA A 27 -10.01 -3.87 -2.66
C ALA A 27 -10.84 -3.90 -3.96
N LYS A 28 -12.13 -3.55 -3.89
CA LYS A 28 -13.04 -3.48 -5.05
C LYS A 28 -13.15 -2.10 -5.70
N LEU A 29 -12.82 -1.03 -4.97
CA LEU A 29 -13.13 0.35 -5.35
C LEU A 29 -11.90 1.15 -5.80
N GLU A 30 -10.73 0.86 -5.23
CA GLU A 30 -9.47 1.52 -5.58
C GLU A 30 -8.79 0.77 -6.72
N ASP A 31 -8.23 1.52 -7.68
CA ASP A 31 -7.40 0.93 -8.73
C ASP A 31 -6.02 0.55 -8.20
N LEU A 32 -5.39 -0.41 -8.87
CA LEU A 32 -4.00 -0.79 -8.59
C LEU A 32 -3.06 0.25 -9.20
N THR A 33 -1.97 0.59 -8.51
CA THR A 33 -1.05 1.67 -8.90
C THR A 33 0.26 1.13 -9.46
N LEU A 34 0.80 1.72 -10.54
CA LEU A 34 2.12 1.36 -11.10
C LEU A 34 3.26 1.53 -10.08
N TYR A 35 4.23 0.62 -10.11
CA TYR A 35 5.35 0.41 -9.18
C TYR A 35 4.97 0.05 -7.73
N HIS A 36 3.74 0.34 -7.32
CA HIS A 36 3.22 0.01 -6.00
C HIS A 36 2.50 -1.35 -5.98
N ASP A 37 1.53 -1.57 -6.87
CA ASP A 37 0.76 -2.81 -6.97
C ASP A 37 1.19 -3.69 -8.16
N TYR A 38 1.88 -3.15 -9.17
CA TYR A 38 2.43 -3.91 -10.31
C TYR A 38 3.60 -3.17 -10.99
N GLU A 39 4.41 -3.88 -11.77
CA GLU A 39 5.45 -3.30 -12.65
C GLU A 39 5.11 -3.67 -14.11
N ILE A 40 5.28 -2.74 -15.07
CA ILE A 40 5.09 -3.01 -16.51
C ILE A 40 6.44 -3.34 -17.15
N VAL A 41 6.49 -4.40 -17.98
CA VAL A 41 7.70 -4.83 -18.69
C VAL A 41 7.72 -4.47 -20.17
N ALA A 42 6.62 -4.69 -20.90
CA ALA A 42 6.47 -4.35 -22.33
C ALA A 42 4.98 -4.40 -22.73
N ASP A 43 4.55 -3.59 -23.69
CA ASP A 43 3.23 -3.66 -24.36
C ASP A 43 2.04 -3.94 -23.40
N ASP A 44 1.95 -3.20 -22.30
CA ASP A 44 0.96 -3.34 -21.21
C ASP A 44 0.98 -4.66 -20.40
N TYR A 45 1.97 -5.53 -20.63
CA TYR A 45 2.19 -6.71 -19.80
C TYR A 45 2.85 -6.33 -18.48
N ILE A 46 2.31 -6.90 -17.41
CA ILE A 46 2.92 -6.79 -16.09
C ILE A 46 4.03 -7.81 -15.91
N LYS A 47 4.99 -7.48 -15.07
CA LYS A 47 5.97 -8.43 -14.55
C LYS A 47 5.25 -9.51 -13.76
N TYR A 48 5.58 -10.77 -14.04
CA TYR A 48 5.06 -11.92 -13.33
C TYR A 48 6.20 -12.75 -12.75
N TYR A 49 5.87 -13.59 -11.77
CA TYR A 49 6.84 -14.29 -10.95
C TYR A 49 6.56 -15.79 -10.91
N PRO A 50 7.14 -16.59 -11.84
CA PRO A 50 6.86 -18.02 -11.96
C PRO A 50 7.58 -18.87 -10.90
N SER A 51 8.66 -18.34 -10.31
CA SER A 51 9.45 -18.99 -9.26
C SER A 51 8.72 -19.06 -7.92
N ASN A 52 9.06 -20.03 -7.07
CA ASN A 52 8.45 -20.17 -5.73
C ASN A 52 8.93 -19.14 -4.70
N ASN A 53 10.18 -18.69 -4.81
CA ASN A 53 10.70 -17.56 -4.05
C ASN A 53 10.79 -16.34 -4.96
N VAL A 54 10.11 -15.27 -4.55
CA VAL A 54 9.93 -14.03 -5.30
C VAL A 54 10.21 -12.83 -4.40
N GLU A 55 11.23 -12.94 -3.54
CA GLU A 55 11.69 -11.82 -2.71
C GLU A 55 11.94 -10.56 -3.56
N GLY A 56 11.44 -9.42 -3.08
CA GLY A 56 11.47 -8.15 -3.82
C GLY A 56 10.43 -8.04 -4.96
N ALA A 57 9.46 -8.95 -5.03
CA ALA A 57 8.33 -8.79 -5.94
C ALA A 57 7.46 -7.57 -5.59
N VAL A 58 6.82 -7.03 -6.62
CA VAL A 58 5.79 -5.99 -6.53
C VAL A 58 4.45 -6.63 -6.88
N GLY A 59 3.44 -6.33 -6.09
CA GLY A 59 2.11 -6.90 -6.23
C GLY A 59 1.09 -6.16 -5.39
N ALA A 60 -0.18 -6.47 -5.57
CA ALA A 60 -1.28 -5.81 -4.90
C ALA A 60 -1.21 -6.00 -3.38
N SER A 61 -0.85 -4.92 -2.67
CA SER A 61 -0.63 -4.87 -1.22
C SER A 61 -1.87 -5.27 -0.40
N CYS A 62 -1.63 -6.08 0.62
CA CYS A 62 -2.60 -6.62 1.56
C CYS A 62 -1.95 -6.75 2.95
N PHE A 63 -2.73 -6.98 4.00
CA PHE A 63 -2.19 -7.13 5.34
C PHE A 63 -2.98 -8.11 6.21
N VAL A 64 -2.26 -8.77 7.10
CA VAL A 64 -2.81 -9.59 8.19
C VAL A 64 -2.53 -8.85 9.49
N PRO A 65 -3.54 -8.27 10.13
CA PRO A 65 -3.34 -7.61 11.40
C PRO A 65 -3.08 -8.60 12.56
N LEU A 66 -2.31 -8.16 13.56
CA LEU A 66 -1.91 -8.97 14.71
C LEU A 66 -2.32 -8.31 16.04
N GLY A 67 -2.71 -9.14 17.03
CA GLY A 67 -2.93 -8.75 18.43
C GLY A 67 -4.29 -9.17 19.01
N ASP A 68 -4.58 -8.89 20.28
CA ASP A 68 -5.88 -9.18 20.90
C ASP A 68 -6.46 -7.92 21.60
N PRO A 69 -7.70 -7.50 21.30
CA PRO A 69 -8.49 -7.91 20.14
C PRO A 69 -7.76 -7.54 18.87
N ASN A 70 -7.75 -8.46 17.90
CA ASN A 70 -7.22 -8.21 16.56
C ASN A 70 -7.73 -6.83 16.08
N HIS A 71 -9.01 -6.50 16.38
CA HIS A 71 -9.66 -5.26 15.91
C HIS A 71 -10.71 -4.68 16.86
N ASN A 72 -10.33 -3.78 17.77
CA ASN A 72 -11.28 -2.81 18.34
C ASN A 72 -10.65 -1.41 18.34
N SER A 73 -10.88 -0.64 17.28
CA SER A 73 -10.77 0.82 17.32
C SER A 73 -12.12 1.42 16.93
N PRO A 74 -12.80 2.17 17.82
CA PRO A 74 -14.06 2.81 17.50
C PRO A 74 -13.83 4.07 16.66
N VAL A 75 -14.41 4.14 15.44
CA VAL A 75 -14.51 5.38 14.63
C VAL A 75 -15.80 5.40 13.78
N SER A 76 -16.23 6.61 13.41
CA SER A 76 -17.54 7.08 12.95
C SER A 76 -17.72 7.28 11.43
N LYS A 77 -16.73 6.97 10.57
CA LYS A 77 -16.86 6.99 9.09
C LYS A 77 -16.09 5.84 8.42
N GLU A 78 -16.67 5.24 7.38
CA GLU A 78 -16.28 3.95 6.80
C GLU A 78 -15.50 4.13 5.49
N ALA A 79 -14.22 3.72 5.47
CA ALA A 79 -13.61 3.24 4.24
C ALA A 79 -13.92 1.74 4.13
N PRO A 80 -14.46 1.25 3.00
CA PRO A 80 -14.78 -0.17 2.85
C PRO A 80 -13.48 -0.97 2.79
N CYS A 81 -13.19 -1.71 3.86
CA CYS A 81 -12.14 -2.71 3.87
C CYS A 81 -12.73 -4.07 3.50
N TYR A 82 -11.91 -4.88 2.84
CA TYR A 82 -12.27 -6.21 2.40
C TYR A 82 -11.25 -7.21 2.91
N TYR A 83 -11.64 -8.48 2.98
CA TYR A 83 -10.73 -9.56 3.33
C TYR A 83 -10.99 -10.84 2.55
N LEU A 84 -9.93 -11.62 2.38
CA LEU A 84 -10.02 -13.00 1.94
C LEU A 84 -10.06 -13.90 3.18
N SER A 85 -11.05 -14.77 3.24
CA SER A 85 -11.22 -15.72 4.33
C SER A 85 -10.07 -16.72 4.38
N GLN A 86 -9.73 -17.17 5.59
CA GLN A 86 -8.84 -18.32 5.76
C GLN A 86 -9.44 -19.52 5.03
N GLY A 87 -8.63 -20.18 4.22
CA GLY A 87 -9.07 -21.31 3.41
C GLY A 87 -9.33 -20.98 1.94
N THR A 88 -9.48 -19.70 1.58
CA THR A 88 -9.69 -19.27 0.20
C THR A 88 -8.49 -19.66 -0.68
N TYR A 89 -8.76 -20.31 -1.81
CA TYR A 89 -7.76 -20.57 -2.83
C TYR A 89 -7.71 -19.39 -3.80
N LEU A 90 -6.50 -18.94 -4.13
CA LEU A 90 -6.28 -17.97 -5.19
C LEU A 90 -6.35 -18.68 -6.56
N PRO A 91 -6.83 -17.99 -7.61
CA PRO A 91 -6.69 -18.47 -8.98
C PRO A 91 -5.23 -18.83 -9.29
N SER A 92 -4.99 -19.83 -10.15
CA SER A 92 -3.64 -20.35 -10.43
C SER A 92 -2.63 -19.29 -10.87
N LYS A 93 -3.12 -18.25 -11.57
CA LYS A 93 -2.36 -17.10 -12.06
C LYS A 93 -2.01 -16.05 -11.00
N LEU A 94 -2.44 -16.24 -9.74
CA LEU A 94 -2.17 -15.35 -8.61
C LEU A 94 -1.57 -16.11 -7.44
N ALA A 95 -0.70 -15.46 -6.68
CA ALA A 95 -0.19 -15.98 -5.41
C ALA A 95 -0.08 -14.87 -4.36
N LEU A 96 -0.25 -15.24 -3.10
CA LEU A 96 0.03 -14.37 -1.96
C LEU A 96 1.50 -14.53 -1.56
N VAL A 97 2.18 -13.44 -1.23
CA VAL A 97 3.60 -13.44 -0.83
C VAL A 97 3.78 -12.54 0.37
N TYR A 98 4.40 -13.07 1.43
CA TYR A 98 4.75 -12.26 2.61
C TYR A 98 6.00 -11.42 2.32
N THR A 99 5.97 -10.15 2.75
CA THR A 99 7.10 -9.22 2.55
C THR A 99 7.75 -8.81 3.88
N HIS A 100 6.99 -8.25 4.82
CA HIS A 100 7.54 -7.68 6.05
C HIS A 100 6.50 -7.55 7.17
N GLU A 101 7.00 -7.39 8.40
CA GLU A 101 6.16 -7.00 9.53
C GLU A 101 5.95 -5.48 9.51
N MET A 102 4.68 -5.07 9.49
CA MET A 102 4.25 -3.69 9.61
C MET A 102 4.21 -3.24 11.07
N LYS A 103 4.56 -1.98 11.31
CA LYS A 103 4.50 -1.33 12.62
C LYS A 103 3.50 -0.19 12.58
N LEU A 104 2.40 -0.30 13.31
CA LEU A 104 1.30 0.66 13.20
C LEU A 104 1.09 1.35 14.54
N ARG A 105 1.34 2.67 14.61
CA ARG A 105 1.09 3.46 15.80
C ARG A 105 -0.18 4.28 15.63
N PHE A 106 -1.22 3.88 16.36
CA PHE A 106 -2.44 4.67 16.51
C PHE A 106 -2.43 5.38 17.86
N PRO A 107 -3.15 6.51 18.03
CA PRO A 107 -3.08 7.36 19.23
C PRO A 107 -3.24 6.64 20.57
N LYS A 108 -3.82 5.44 20.58
CA LYS A 108 -4.07 4.67 21.80
C LYS A 108 -3.11 3.49 22.03
N LYS A 109 -2.54 2.87 20.97
CA LYS A 109 -1.69 1.66 21.07
C LYS A 109 -0.85 1.45 19.81
N ASN A 110 0.34 0.89 19.99
CA ASN A 110 1.10 0.25 18.91
C ASN A 110 0.45 -1.10 18.56
N LYS A 111 0.37 -1.38 17.26
CA LYS A 111 -0.09 -2.63 16.68
C LYS A 111 0.93 -3.13 15.68
N LYS A 112 0.85 -4.42 15.38
CA LYS A 112 1.65 -5.06 14.34
C LYS A 112 0.74 -5.63 13.28
N GLY A 113 1.28 -5.79 12.08
CA GLY A 113 0.64 -6.51 10.98
C GLY A 113 1.69 -7.26 10.17
N TRP A 114 1.28 -8.24 9.40
CA TRP A 114 2.10 -8.82 8.35
C TRP A 114 1.65 -8.25 7.02
N HIS A 115 2.57 -7.67 6.28
CA HIS A 115 2.33 -7.20 4.93
C HIS A 115 2.46 -8.37 3.94
N PHE A 116 1.52 -8.44 3.02
CA PHE A 116 1.53 -9.37 1.91
C PHE A 116 1.30 -8.61 0.61
N ILE A 117 1.69 -9.23 -0.49
CA ILE A 117 1.33 -8.79 -1.84
C ILE A 117 0.67 -9.95 -2.59
N ILE A 118 -0.28 -9.63 -3.46
CA ILE A 118 -0.83 -10.59 -4.42
C ILE A 118 -0.08 -10.37 -5.74
N VAL A 119 0.68 -11.37 -6.20
CA VAL A 119 1.48 -11.26 -7.43
C VAL A 119 0.88 -12.08 -8.55
N ALA A 120 1.14 -11.68 -9.80
CA ALA A 120 0.90 -12.55 -10.95
C ALA A 120 1.98 -13.64 -11.02
N THR A 121 1.57 -14.88 -11.24
CA THR A 121 2.47 -16.05 -11.38
C THR A 121 2.69 -16.45 -12.83
N GLU A 122 1.89 -15.88 -13.74
CA GLU A 122 1.90 -16.11 -15.18
C GLU A 122 1.76 -14.77 -15.91
N GLN A 123 2.05 -14.75 -17.20
CA GLN A 123 1.95 -13.53 -18.01
C GLN A 123 0.51 -13.00 -18.02
N MET A 124 0.36 -11.71 -17.73
CA MET A 124 -0.92 -11.01 -17.72
C MET A 124 -0.73 -9.58 -18.23
N THR A 125 -1.72 -9.07 -18.93
CA THR A 125 -1.85 -7.63 -19.17
C THR A 125 -2.23 -6.92 -17.87
N LYS A 126 -1.95 -5.61 -17.79
CA LYS A 126 -2.37 -4.74 -16.68
C LYS A 126 -3.86 -4.91 -16.35
N ASP A 127 -4.73 -4.85 -17.36
CA ASP A 127 -6.18 -4.93 -17.16
C ASP A 127 -6.66 -6.33 -16.75
N GLU A 128 -5.99 -7.39 -17.20
CA GLU A 128 -6.27 -8.75 -16.71
C GLU A 128 -5.87 -8.92 -15.26
N TYR A 129 -4.74 -8.35 -14.85
CA TYR A 129 -4.25 -8.43 -13.49
C TYR A 129 -5.14 -7.65 -12.53
N ILE A 130 -5.47 -6.40 -12.88
CA ILE A 130 -6.38 -5.56 -12.08
C ILE A 130 -7.72 -6.27 -11.87
N ARG A 131 -8.33 -6.80 -12.95
CA ARG A 131 -9.59 -7.55 -12.84
C ARG A 131 -9.42 -8.79 -11.98
N ALA A 132 -8.37 -9.59 -12.20
CA ALA A 132 -8.15 -10.81 -11.44
C ALA A 132 -8.00 -10.56 -9.92
N VAL A 133 -7.36 -9.45 -9.52
CA VAL A 133 -7.26 -9.05 -8.11
C VAL A 133 -8.61 -8.55 -7.58
N LYS A 134 -9.33 -7.70 -8.34
CA LYS A 134 -10.64 -7.15 -7.93
C LYS A 134 -11.74 -8.22 -7.82
N ASP A 135 -11.66 -9.25 -8.65
CA ASP A 135 -12.64 -10.35 -8.75
C ASP A 135 -12.38 -11.49 -7.75
N LEU A 136 -11.35 -11.40 -6.91
CA LEU A 136 -11.19 -12.35 -5.80
C LEU A 136 -12.42 -12.30 -4.89
N ASP A 137 -12.65 -13.37 -4.14
CA ASP A 137 -13.79 -13.54 -3.22
C ASP A 137 -13.65 -12.69 -1.94
N TRP A 138 -13.50 -11.39 -2.14
CA TRP A 138 -13.40 -10.35 -1.14
C TRP A 138 -14.70 -10.24 -0.35
N GLN A 139 -14.63 -10.58 0.92
CA GLN A 139 -15.68 -10.38 1.91
C GLN A 139 -15.58 -8.97 2.48
N VAL A 140 -16.72 -8.33 2.75
CA VAL A 140 -16.73 -7.04 3.43
C VAL A 140 -16.21 -7.24 4.85
N CYS A 141 -15.19 -6.48 5.22
CA CYS A 141 -14.60 -6.55 6.54
C CYS A 141 -15.32 -5.56 7.47
N ASN A 142 -15.48 -5.94 8.73
CA ASN A 142 -15.85 -5.01 9.80
C ASN A 142 -14.62 -4.37 10.45
N ILE A 143 -13.42 -4.59 9.88
CA ILE A 143 -12.20 -3.94 10.33
C ILE A 143 -12.31 -2.46 10.01
N LYS A 144 -12.61 -1.72 11.06
CA LYS A 144 -12.36 -0.30 11.17
C LYS A 144 -10.86 -0.13 11.33
N ALA A 145 -10.12 -0.31 10.23
CA ALA A 145 -8.72 0.06 10.18
C ALA A 145 -8.68 1.51 10.62
N ALA A 146 -7.84 1.82 11.61
CA ALA A 146 -7.74 3.15 12.18
C ALA A 146 -7.05 4.07 11.17
N VAL A 147 -7.66 4.24 10.01
CA VAL A 147 -7.31 5.23 9.01
C VAL A 147 -8.15 6.47 9.30
N TYR A 148 -8.07 6.92 10.54
CA TYR A 148 -8.45 8.30 10.83
C TYR A 148 -7.46 9.15 10.04
N PRO A 149 -7.85 10.24 9.36
CA PRO A 149 -6.91 11.27 8.91
C PRO A 149 -6.36 12.06 10.12
N ASP A 150 -6.24 11.42 11.29
CA ASP A 150 -5.60 12.01 12.44
C ASP A 150 -4.13 12.16 12.07
N PRO A 151 -3.47 13.25 12.47
CA PRO A 151 -2.04 13.36 12.31
C PRO A 151 -1.36 12.08 12.84
N LEU A 152 -0.34 11.60 12.11
CA LEU A 152 0.47 10.50 12.59
C LEU A 152 0.94 10.82 14.02
N VAL A 153 0.90 9.82 14.90
CA VAL A 153 1.38 10.02 16.27
C VAL A 153 2.84 10.46 16.20
N ARG A 154 3.19 11.55 16.87
CA ARG A 154 4.55 12.09 16.95
C ARG A 154 4.91 12.33 18.41
N ALA A 155 5.92 11.61 18.89
CA ALA A 155 6.55 11.82 20.19
C ALA A 155 7.81 12.70 20.03
N LYS A 156 8.31 13.27 21.14
CA LYS A 156 9.50 14.14 21.08
C LYS A 156 10.76 13.33 20.79
N GLU A 157 10.76 12.09 21.25
CA GLU A 157 11.84 11.12 21.22
C GLU A 157 11.89 10.31 19.91
N ASP A 158 10.95 10.46 18.99
CA ASP A 158 10.84 9.61 17.79
C ASP A 158 12.07 9.65 16.86
N LEU A 159 12.85 10.72 16.92
CA LEU A 159 14.08 10.86 16.14
C LEU A 159 15.34 10.71 17.01
N GLU A 160 15.20 10.43 18.30
CA GLU A 160 16.33 10.18 19.19
C GLU A 160 17.04 8.88 18.79
N GLY A 161 18.23 9.01 18.20
CA GLY A 161 19.02 7.86 17.75
C GLY A 161 18.91 7.56 16.26
N VAL A 162 18.05 8.26 15.52
CA VAL A 162 18.05 8.25 14.05
C VAL A 162 19.27 9.05 13.56
N LYS A 163 20.21 8.37 12.90
CA LYS A 163 21.49 8.98 12.49
C LYS A 163 21.50 9.44 11.03
N ASP A 164 20.75 8.76 10.16
CA ASP A 164 20.73 9.08 8.73
C ASP A 164 19.79 10.25 8.46
N PHE A 165 20.33 11.33 7.89
CA PHE A 165 19.55 12.53 7.62
C PHE A 165 18.41 12.29 6.63
N ARG A 166 18.60 11.41 5.63
CA ARG A 166 17.55 11.07 4.65
C ARG A 166 16.38 10.34 5.29
N ILE A 167 16.63 9.58 6.36
CA ILE A 167 15.56 8.94 7.13
C ILE A 167 14.81 9.97 7.98
N ILE A 168 15.50 11.00 8.49
CA ILE A 168 14.85 12.13 9.16
C ILE A 168 13.97 12.90 8.17
N GLU A 169 14.45 13.17 6.96
CA GLU A 169 13.70 13.80 5.88
C GLU A 169 12.45 12.99 5.53
N LEU A 170 12.61 11.67 5.32
CA LEU A 170 11.51 10.76 5.03
C LEU A 170 10.46 10.75 6.15
N TYR A 171 10.88 10.75 7.42
CA TYR A 171 9.99 10.85 8.56
C TYR A 171 9.14 12.12 8.51
N TRP A 172 9.77 13.28 8.25
CA TRP A 172 9.07 14.55 8.14
C TRP A 172 8.15 14.62 6.93
N LEU A 173 8.56 14.05 5.78
CA LEU A 173 7.71 13.94 4.62
C LEU A 173 6.44 13.15 4.96
N MET A 174 6.57 11.94 5.52
CA MET A 174 5.40 11.10 5.88
C MET A 174 4.47 11.79 6.88
N PHE A 175 5.02 12.50 7.87
CA PHE A 175 4.24 13.26 8.84
C PHE A 175 3.44 14.41 8.21
N ASN A 176 4.11 15.24 7.39
CA ASN A 176 3.47 16.41 6.77
C ASN A 176 2.51 16.02 5.65
N LEU A 177 2.79 14.92 4.95
CA LEU A 177 1.91 14.31 3.95
C LEU A 177 0.52 13.98 4.51
N CYS A 178 0.46 13.33 5.69
CA CYS A 178 -0.80 12.92 6.29
C CYS A 178 -1.73 14.09 6.64
N ILE A 179 -1.18 15.29 6.80
CA ILE A 179 -1.95 16.51 7.11
C ILE A 179 -2.63 17.08 5.85
N ASN A 180 -2.15 16.76 4.65
CA ASN A 180 -2.54 17.42 3.39
C ASN A 180 -3.45 16.60 2.47
N GLY A 181 -4.28 15.69 3.01
CA GLY A 181 -5.40 15.10 2.26
C GLY A 181 -5.09 13.82 1.46
N MET A 182 -4.24 12.94 2.00
CA MET A 182 -4.00 11.61 1.44
C MET A 182 -5.25 10.72 1.44
N ASN A 183 -5.26 9.72 0.55
CA ASN A 183 -6.27 8.66 0.58
C ASN A 183 -6.03 7.70 1.77
N TYR A 184 -6.99 6.81 2.02
CA TYR A 184 -6.91 5.91 3.17
C TYR A 184 -5.73 4.92 3.10
N THR A 185 -5.42 4.45 1.90
CA THR A 185 -4.35 3.47 1.66
C THR A 185 -2.98 4.10 1.91
N ASP A 186 -2.75 5.30 1.36
CA ASP A 186 -1.55 6.11 1.56
C ASP A 186 -1.31 6.40 3.04
N HIS A 187 -2.36 6.82 3.78
CA HIS A 187 -2.27 7.08 5.21
C HIS A 187 -1.85 5.83 5.99
N PHE A 188 -2.41 4.68 5.65
CA PHE A 188 -2.09 3.41 6.32
C PHE A 188 -0.62 3.04 6.15
N TYR A 189 -0.06 3.19 4.95
CA TYR A 189 1.37 2.89 4.71
C TYR A 189 2.30 3.96 5.25
N ALA A 190 1.91 5.24 5.21
CA ALA A 190 2.65 6.31 5.87
C ALA A 190 2.77 6.05 7.39
N ASN A 191 1.73 5.50 8.02
CA ASN A 191 1.78 5.08 9.41
C ASN A 191 2.82 3.96 9.64
N ASP A 192 2.87 2.94 8.76
CA ASP A 192 3.90 1.89 8.82
C ASP A 192 5.30 2.48 8.77
N ILE A 193 5.58 3.29 7.75
CA ILE A 193 6.92 3.85 7.51
C ILE A 193 7.32 4.77 8.66
N HIS A 194 6.45 5.71 9.05
CA HIS A 194 6.72 6.67 10.12
C HIS A 194 6.96 5.98 11.47
N THR A 195 6.16 4.97 11.79
CA THR A 195 6.31 4.21 13.05
C THR A 195 7.55 3.32 13.02
N TRP A 196 7.85 2.71 11.86
CA TRP A 196 9.05 1.92 11.70
C TRP A 196 10.32 2.76 11.92
N ILE A 197 10.37 3.96 11.35
CA ILE A 197 11.47 4.90 11.58
C ILE A 197 11.61 5.22 13.07
N ALA A 198 10.51 5.58 13.72
CA ALA A 198 10.50 5.98 15.13
C ALA A 198 10.87 4.87 16.12
N LEU A 199 10.73 3.60 15.74
CA LEU A 199 10.99 2.48 16.63
C LEU A 199 12.32 1.78 16.34
N ASP A 200 12.72 1.71 15.08
CA ASP A 200 13.86 0.89 14.65
C ASP A 200 15.06 1.71 14.22
N HIS A 201 14.89 3.01 13.99
CA HIS A 201 15.94 3.93 13.58
C HIS A 201 16.77 3.40 12.39
N PRO A 202 16.12 3.00 11.28
CA PRO A 202 16.83 2.44 10.13
C PRO A 202 17.76 3.48 9.52
N SER A 203 18.79 2.99 8.84
CA SER A 203 19.57 3.73 7.86
C SER A 203 18.84 3.82 6.52
N PHE A 204 19.27 4.74 5.65
CA PHE A 204 18.69 4.85 4.32
C PHE A 204 18.96 3.60 3.48
N GLU A 205 20.13 2.96 3.66
CA GLU A 205 20.48 1.70 3.00
C GLU A 205 19.52 0.57 3.41
N GLU A 206 19.19 0.44 4.69
CA GLU A 206 18.20 -0.53 5.17
C GLU A 206 16.80 -0.25 4.58
N PHE A 207 16.44 1.03 4.41
CA PHE A 207 15.21 1.41 3.73
C PHE A 207 15.19 0.98 2.25
N LEU A 208 16.29 1.17 1.51
CA LEU A 208 16.40 0.72 0.12
C LEU A 208 16.32 -0.82 -0.01
N GLN A 209 16.76 -1.56 0.99
CA GLN A 209 16.58 -3.02 1.02
C GLN A 209 15.11 -3.43 1.26
N HIS A 210 14.26 -2.54 1.77
CA HIS A 210 12.84 -2.75 1.95
C HIS A 210 12.02 -2.25 0.76
N LYS A 211 12.15 -2.93 -0.39
CA LYS A 211 11.48 -2.54 -1.65
C LYS A 211 9.98 -2.24 -1.50
N ALA A 212 9.23 -3.02 -0.70
CA ALA A 212 7.80 -2.74 -0.46
C ALA A 212 7.57 -1.35 0.16
N ARG A 213 8.35 -0.96 1.18
CA ARG A 213 8.30 0.39 1.77
C ARG A 213 8.75 1.46 0.79
N ALA A 214 9.82 1.19 0.05
CA ALA A 214 10.30 2.08 -0.99
C ALA A 214 9.24 2.35 -2.08
N CYS A 215 8.50 1.32 -2.51
CA CYS A 215 7.40 1.46 -3.47
C CYS A 215 6.31 2.41 -2.97
N PHE A 216 5.89 2.28 -1.70
CA PHE A 216 4.88 3.17 -1.11
C PHE A 216 5.41 4.61 -1.06
N VAL A 217 6.65 4.80 -0.59
CA VAL A 217 7.28 6.13 -0.52
C VAL A 217 7.35 6.75 -1.91
N PHE A 218 7.84 6.03 -2.92
CA PHE A 218 7.88 6.51 -4.30
C PHE A 218 6.50 6.95 -4.79
N SER A 219 5.49 6.09 -4.66
CA SER A 219 4.12 6.36 -5.14
C SER A 219 3.52 7.60 -4.47
N ILE A 220 3.74 7.77 -3.16
CA ILE A 220 3.23 8.91 -2.41
C ILE A 220 3.98 10.19 -2.79
N LEU A 221 5.31 10.16 -2.77
CA LEU A 221 6.14 11.33 -3.06
C LEU A 221 5.95 11.82 -4.51
N ALA A 222 5.87 10.92 -5.49
CA ALA A 222 5.65 11.29 -6.88
C ALA A 222 4.35 12.12 -7.06
N ARG A 223 3.28 11.79 -6.33
CA ARG A 223 1.99 12.50 -6.37
C ARG A 223 1.91 13.70 -5.45
N MET A 224 2.83 13.83 -4.51
CA MET A 224 2.77 14.87 -3.47
C MET A 224 2.94 16.26 -4.08
N ASP A 225 1.96 17.14 -3.82
CA ASP A 225 2.09 18.57 -4.08
C ASP A 225 2.67 19.26 -2.83
N ILE A 226 3.75 20.00 -2.99
CA ILE A 226 4.50 20.63 -1.90
C ILE A 226 4.74 22.09 -2.22
N SER A 227 4.33 22.98 -1.31
CA SER A 227 4.58 24.42 -1.42
C SER A 227 5.80 24.90 -0.63
N SER A 228 6.33 24.08 0.29
CA SER A 228 7.52 24.39 1.08
C SER A 228 8.79 23.96 0.37
N VAL A 229 9.70 24.90 0.12
CA VAL A 229 11.02 24.63 -0.49
C VAL A 229 11.78 23.53 0.25
N THR A 230 11.75 23.54 1.59
CA THR A 230 12.43 22.50 2.39
C THR A 230 11.86 21.11 2.15
N LEU A 231 10.54 20.97 2.16
CA LEU A 231 9.89 19.68 1.89
C LEU A 231 10.05 19.27 0.43
N GLU A 232 10.16 20.22 -0.49
CA GLU A 232 10.45 19.97 -1.90
C GLU A 232 11.86 19.40 -2.08
N THR A 233 12.86 19.99 -1.43
CA THR A 233 14.23 19.43 -1.38
C THR A 233 14.22 18.00 -0.85
N TYR A 234 13.62 17.78 0.33
CA TYR A 234 13.52 16.44 0.92
C TYR A 234 12.85 15.44 -0.04
N LYS A 235 11.75 15.85 -0.70
CA LYS A 235 11.04 14.99 -1.65
C LYS A 235 11.94 14.54 -2.78
N PHE A 236 12.68 15.46 -3.41
CA PHE A 236 13.51 15.14 -4.57
C PHE A 236 14.80 14.40 -4.19
N ASP A 237 15.37 14.67 -3.01
CA ASP A 237 16.51 13.91 -2.51
C ASP A 237 16.18 12.42 -2.37
N ILE A 238 15.00 12.11 -1.83
CA ILE A 238 14.54 10.72 -1.70
C ILE A 238 14.08 10.13 -3.05
N LEU A 239 13.35 10.88 -3.88
CA LEU A 239 12.88 10.38 -5.17
C LEU A 239 14.04 10.01 -6.10
N ASN A 240 15.07 10.86 -6.20
CA ASN A 240 16.22 10.60 -7.07
C ASN A 240 16.93 9.31 -6.68
N GLU A 241 17.14 9.08 -5.39
CA GLU A 241 17.75 7.84 -4.88
C GLU A 241 16.90 6.60 -5.18
N LEU A 242 15.57 6.72 -5.13
CA LEU A 242 14.64 5.65 -5.49
C LEU A 242 14.65 5.35 -6.99
N GLU A 243 14.72 6.39 -7.83
CA GLU A 243 14.86 6.25 -9.29
C GLU A 243 16.19 5.58 -9.64
N ASP A 244 17.30 6.03 -9.04
CA ASP A 244 18.64 5.46 -9.24
C ASP A 244 18.72 4.00 -8.78
N THR A 245 18.10 3.67 -7.65
CA THR A 245 18.16 2.32 -7.06
C THR A 245 17.27 1.32 -7.80
N PHE A 246 16.04 1.72 -8.17
CA PHE A 246 15.04 0.79 -8.68
C PHE A 246 14.73 0.94 -10.16
N GLY A 247 15.25 1.98 -10.82
CA GLY A 247 14.94 2.31 -12.21
C GLY A 247 13.48 2.75 -12.40
N TRP A 248 12.85 3.25 -11.34
CA TRP A 248 11.50 3.83 -11.43
C TRP A 248 11.57 5.20 -12.10
N ASP A 249 10.45 5.62 -12.65
CA ASP A 249 10.36 6.85 -13.45
C ASP A 249 9.09 7.61 -13.03
N VAL A 250 9.29 8.81 -12.47
CA VAL A 250 8.22 9.66 -11.95
C VAL A 250 7.25 10.09 -13.05
N GLU A 251 7.72 10.44 -14.25
CA GLU A 251 6.87 10.93 -15.35
C GLU A 251 5.97 9.82 -15.89
N LYS A 252 6.54 8.63 -16.10
CA LYS A 252 5.83 7.43 -16.51
C LYS A 252 4.80 7.03 -15.46
N PHE A 253 5.18 7.07 -14.19
CA PHE A 253 4.26 6.83 -13.08
C PHE A 253 3.08 7.82 -13.08
N LEU A 254 3.35 9.13 -13.19
CA LEU A 254 2.32 10.16 -13.15
C LEU A 254 1.39 10.08 -14.37
N THR A 255 1.91 9.68 -15.52
CA THR A 255 1.10 9.43 -16.73
C THR A 255 0.11 8.31 -16.49
N ASP A 256 0.59 7.14 -16.03
CA ASP A 256 -0.25 5.98 -15.74
C ASP A 256 -1.33 6.30 -14.68
N TYR A 257 -0.95 7.02 -13.63
CA TYR A 257 -1.84 7.43 -12.56
C TYR A 257 -2.95 8.38 -13.05
N LYS A 258 -2.61 9.36 -13.90
CA LYS A 258 -3.59 10.29 -14.48
C LYS A 258 -4.58 9.57 -15.41
N ASP A 259 -4.09 8.65 -16.22
CA ASP A 259 -4.93 7.86 -17.14
C ASP A 259 -5.93 7.00 -16.38
N GLN A 260 -5.51 6.35 -15.29
CA GLN A 260 -6.41 5.62 -14.40
C GLN A 260 -7.48 6.52 -13.77
N LYS A 261 -7.06 7.66 -13.21
CA LYS A 261 -8.00 8.62 -12.60
C LYS A 261 -9.02 9.15 -13.61
N ALA A 262 -8.60 9.37 -14.86
CA ALA A 262 -9.49 9.79 -15.93
C ALA A 262 -10.52 8.71 -16.30
N LYS A 263 -10.09 7.44 -16.44
CA LYS A 263 -10.96 6.28 -16.70
C LYS A 263 -12.01 6.08 -15.61
N LEU A 264 -11.61 6.18 -14.33
CA LEU A 264 -12.54 6.13 -13.20
C LEU A 264 -13.58 7.26 -13.29
N THR A 265 -13.13 8.48 -13.54
CA THR A 265 -14.03 9.65 -13.62
C THR A 265 -15.04 9.52 -14.76
N SER A 266 -14.66 8.93 -15.90
CA SER A 266 -15.59 8.70 -17.02
C SER A 266 -16.60 7.59 -16.73
N LEU A 267 -16.19 6.48 -16.10
CA LEU A 267 -17.07 5.39 -15.68
C LEU A 267 -18.16 5.90 -14.71
N TYR A 268 -17.80 6.68 -13.69
CA TYR A 268 -18.78 7.24 -12.75
C TYR A 268 -19.76 8.23 -13.40
N ARG A 269 -19.34 8.95 -14.44
CA ARG A 269 -20.25 9.85 -15.20
C ARG A 269 -21.28 9.08 -16.01
N ILE A 270 -20.90 7.92 -16.56
CA ILE A 270 -21.80 7.05 -17.33
C ILE A 270 -22.85 6.41 -16.40
N ASP A 271 -22.45 5.94 -15.22
CA ASP A 271 -23.38 5.33 -14.25
C ASP A 271 -24.33 6.34 -13.58
N SER A 272 -23.95 7.63 -13.53
CA SER A 272 -24.85 8.72 -13.08
C SER A 272 -25.85 9.20 -14.13
N GLY A 273 -25.86 8.58 -15.32
CA GLY A 273 -26.69 8.96 -16.48
C GLY A 273 -28.13 8.43 -16.45
N VAL A 274 -28.91 8.75 -15.41
CA VAL A 274 -30.40 8.72 -15.38
C VAL A 274 -30.82 9.87 -14.45
N SER A 275 -31.49 10.97 -14.81
CA SER A 275 -32.25 11.38 -15.99
C SER A 275 -32.21 12.93 -16.15
N GLU A 276 -31.77 13.45 -17.29
CA GLU A 276 -32.12 14.82 -17.75
C GLU A 276 -33.10 14.76 -18.93
N ILE A 277 -34.15 13.95 -18.81
CA ILE A 277 -35.31 14.01 -19.71
C ILE A 277 -36.56 14.12 -18.83
N GLU A 278 -36.74 15.27 -18.18
CA GLU A 278 -38.05 15.73 -17.67
C GLU A 278 -38.04 17.25 -17.36
N LYS A 279 -37.51 18.06 -18.30
CA LYS A 279 -37.72 19.51 -18.33
C LYS A 279 -38.20 19.99 -19.70
N SER A 280 -39.13 19.25 -20.28
CA SER A 280 -39.89 19.70 -21.44
C SER A 280 -41.27 19.03 -21.48
N ARG A 281 -42.12 19.38 -20.51
CA ARG A 281 -43.58 19.46 -20.65
C ARG A 281 -44.20 20.25 -19.51
#